data_AF-A0AAV6WHR8-F1
#
_entry.id   AF-A0AAV6WHR8-F1
#
_cell.length_a   1.000
_cell.length_b   1.000
_cell.length_c   1.000
_cell.angle_alpha   90.00
_cell.angle_beta   90.00
_cell.angle_gamma   90.00
#
_symmetry.space_group_name_H-M   'P 1'
#
loop_
_entity.id
_entity.type
_entity.pdbx_description
1 polymer ?
#
loop_
_entity_poly.entity_id
_entity_poly.type
_entity_poly.pdbx_seq_one_letter_code
_entity_poly.pdbx_strand_id
1 'polypeptide(L)'
;MTHFALAFELPGGWFKEKDAIVLTVLQMLMGGGGSFSAGGPGKGMYSRLYLRVLNEHPQIQSFSAFSTICNHTGLFGIQATTGSDFAINAIDIAVRELIAVATPGEGLL
;
A
#
# COMPACT_ATOMS: atom_id res chain seq x y z
N MET A 1 5.27 -4.98 -19.02
CA MET A 1 5.11 -4.96 -17.54
C MET A 1 5.52 -3.59 -17.09
N THR A 2 4.66 -2.92 -16.31
CA THR A 2 4.91 -1.56 -15.83
C THR A 2 4.99 -1.59 -14.31
N HIS A 3 6.04 -0.97 -13.77
CA HIS A 3 6.25 -0.80 -12.34
C HIS A 3 6.09 0.68 -12.00
N PHE A 4 5.41 0.98 -10.90
CA PHE A 4 5.30 2.35 -10.41
C PHE A 4 5.25 2.37 -8.89
N ALA A 5 5.55 3.55 -8.33
CA ALA A 5 5.37 3.83 -6.92
C ALA A 5 4.80 5.25 -6.74
N LEU A 6 3.85 5.40 -5.83
CA LEU A 6 3.33 6.69 -5.37
C LEU A 6 3.70 6.81 -3.90
N ALA A 7 4.33 7.90 -3.49
CA ALA A 7 4.78 8.08 -2.11
C ALA A 7 4.66 9.53 -1.63
N PHE A 8 4.49 9.65 -0.32
CA PHE A 8 4.37 10.91 0.43
C PHE A 8 5.39 10.95 1.56
N GLU A 9 5.78 12.16 1.94
CA GLU A 9 6.71 12.39 3.03
C GLU A 9 6.07 12.17 4.41
N LEU A 10 6.86 11.61 5.33
CA LEU A 10 6.67 11.66 6.78
C LEU A 10 7.72 12.59 7.42
N PRO A 11 7.41 13.86 7.72
CA PRO A 11 8.36 14.79 8.31
C PRO A 11 8.74 14.41 9.75
N GLY A 12 10.03 14.38 10.06
CA GLY A 12 10.56 14.12 11.40
C GLY A 12 11.02 12.69 11.64
N GLY A 13 10.63 11.72 10.80
CA GLY A 13 11.17 10.37 10.82
C GLY A 13 11.15 9.68 12.20
N TRP A 14 12.18 8.88 12.51
CA TRP A 14 12.30 8.18 13.79
C TRP A 14 12.37 9.10 15.01
N PHE A 15 12.80 10.36 14.86
CA PHE A 15 12.79 11.32 15.97
C PHE A 15 11.38 11.76 16.38
N LYS A 16 10.39 11.58 15.49
CA LYS A 16 8.97 11.62 15.86
C LYS A 16 8.42 10.21 16.02
N GLU A 17 8.85 9.54 17.07
CA GLU A 17 8.54 8.13 17.32
C GLU A 17 7.05 7.79 17.19
N LYS A 18 6.16 8.61 17.77
CA LYS A 18 4.71 8.39 17.66
C LYS A 18 4.24 8.33 16.19
N ASP A 19 4.70 9.25 15.36
CA ASP A 19 4.31 9.32 13.96
C ASP A 19 4.93 8.16 13.15
N ALA A 20 6.18 7.78 13.45
CA ALA A 20 6.83 6.62 12.85
C ALA A 20 6.14 5.30 13.18
N ILE A 21 5.67 5.13 14.43
CA ILE A 21 4.91 3.94 14.84
C ILE A 21 3.52 3.93 14.19
N VAL A 22 2.84 5.08 14.10
CA VAL A 22 1.56 5.18 13.37
C VAL A 22 1.74 4.78 11.90
N LEU A 23 2.81 5.25 11.25
CA LEU A 23 3.12 4.88 9.87
C LEU A 23 3.41 3.38 9.71
N THR A 24 4.10 2.79 10.68
CA THR A 24 4.40 1.34 10.70
C THR A 24 3.10 0.53 10.80
N VAL A 25 2.19 0.92 11.70
CA VAL A 25 0.87 0.27 11.84
C VAL A 25 0.05 0.45 10.56
N LEU A 26 0.07 1.64 9.97
CA LEU A 26 -0.63 1.93 8.71
C LEU A 26 -0.10 1.05 7.56
N GLN A 27 1.22 0.90 7.44
CA GLN A 27 1.83 0.01 6.44
C GLN A 27 1.40 -1.44 6.62
N MET A 28 1.33 -1.94 7.86
CA MET A 28 0.85 -3.30 8.15
C MET A 28 -0.65 -3.47 7.87
N LEU A 29 -1.47 -2.47 8.18
CA LEU A 29 -2.91 -2.47 7.90
C LEU A 29 -3.17 -2.48 6.38
N MET A 30 -2.47 -1.62 5.64
CA MET A 30 -2.59 -1.55 4.19
C MET A 30 -2.07 -2.82 3.52
N GLY A 31 -0.87 -3.28 3.92
CA GLY A 31 -0.29 -4.55 3.50
C GLY A 31 -0.22 -4.71 1.99
N GLY A 32 -0.84 -5.77 1.47
CA GLY A 32 -0.75 -6.19 0.08
C GLY A 32 0.28 -7.30 -0.14
N GLY A 33 0.76 -7.45 -1.37
CA GLY A 33 1.75 -8.48 -1.73
C GLY A 33 1.83 -8.73 -3.23
N GLY A 34 2.27 -9.94 -3.60
CA GLY A 34 2.10 -10.47 -4.95
C GLY A 34 0.74 -11.14 -5.12
N SER A 35 0.21 -11.14 -6.35
CA SER A 35 -1.04 -11.85 -6.68
C SER A 35 -0.89 -13.37 -6.54
N PHE A 36 0.32 -13.89 -6.70
CA PHE A 36 0.67 -15.25 -6.32
C PHE A 36 1.32 -15.26 -4.93
N SER A 37 0.55 -15.66 -3.92
CA SER A 37 1.05 -15.83 -2.55
C SER A 37 1.03 -17.31 -2.17
N ALA A 38 2.21 -17.96 -2.18
CA ALA A 38 2.37 -19.30 -1.63
C ALA A 38 2.68 -19.21 -0.13
N GLY A 39 1.84 -19.81 0.73
CA GLY A 39 2.09 -19.83 2.17
C GLY A 39 0.91 -20.21 3.06
N GLY A 40 1.18 -20.37 4.35
CA GLY A 40 0.17 -20.65 5.37
C GLY A 40 -0.51 -19.39 5.94
N PRO A 41 -1.41 -19.57 6.92
CA PRO A 41 -2.08 -18.47 7.62
C PRO A 41 -1.09 -17.43 8.18
N GLY A 42 -1.48 -16.15 8.17
CA GLY A 42 -0.70 -15.06 8.77
C GLY A 42 0.16 -14.22 7.80
N LYS A 43 0.18 -14.53 6.49
CA LYS A 43 0.96 -13.76 5.49
C LYS A 43 0.34 -12.44 5.02
N GLY A 44 -0.75 -11.99 5.65
CA GLY A 44 -1.39 -10.71 5.30
C GLY A 44 -2.41 -10.78 4.15
N MET A 45 -2.95 -11.96 3.82
CA MET A 45 -4.00 -12.09 2.81
C MET A 45 -5.32 -11.36 3.16
N TYR A 46 -5.50 -11.01 4.44
CA TYR A 46 -6.62 -10.20 4.92
C TYR A 46 -6.29 -8.72 5.07
N SER A 47 -5.11 -8.28 4.62
CA SER A 47 -4.78 -6.86 4.60
C SER A 47 -5.65 -6.11 3.59
N ARG A 48 -5.82 -4.81 3.81
CA ARG A 48 -6.72 -3.96 3.02
C ARG A 48 -6.46 -4.06 1.52
N LEU A 49 -5.20 -3.90 1.11
CA LEU A 49 -4.84 -3.91 -0.31
C LEU A 49 -4.90 -5.32 -0.92
N TYR A 50 -4.68 -6.37 -0.14
CA TYR A 50 -4.84 -7.72 -0.64
C TYR A 50 -6.31 -8.01 -0.99
N LEU A 51 -7.22 -7.69 -0.06
CA LEU A 51 -8.65 -7.93 -0.24
C LEU A 51 -9.28 -7.03 -1.32
N ARG A 52 -8.96 -5.74 -1.32
CA ARG A 52 -9.63 -4.75 -2.19
C ARG A 52 -9.02 -4.62 -3.57
N VAL A 53 -7.77 -5.04 -3.76
CA VAL A 53 -7.04 -4.85 -5.03
C VAL A 53 -6.62 -6.16 -5.64
N LEU A 54 -5.84 -6.98 -4.93
CA LEU A 54 -5.29 -8.21 -5.53
C LEU A 54 -6.35 -9.27 -5.81
N ASN A 55 -7.40 -9.37 -4.99
CA ASN A 55 -8.51 -10.28 -5.25
C ASN A 55 -9.44 -9.81 -6.38
N GLU A 56 -9.53 -8.49 -6.61
CA GLU A 56 -10.50 -7.88 -7.54
C GLU A 56 -9.90 -7.56 -8.92
N HIS A 57 -8.57 -7.48 -9.03
CA HIS A 57 -7.87 -7.06 -10.24
C HIS A 57 -6.76 -8.04 -10.66
N PRO A 58 -7.10 -9.14 -11.37
CA PRO A 58 -6.13 -10.17 -11.80
C PRO A 58 -4.99 -9.65 -12.69
N GLN A 59 -5.16 -8.49 -13.34
CA GLN A 59 -4.14 -7.84 -14.17
C GLN A 59 -2.96 -7.26 -13.36
N ILE A 60 -3.12 -7.12 -12.04
CA ILE A 60 -2.11 -6.60 -11.13
C ILE A 60 -1.28 -7.78 -10.58
N GLN A 61 0.02 -7.82 -10.87
CA GLN A 61 0.90 -8.89 -10.39
C GLN A 61 1.41 -8.64 -8.96
N SER A 62 1.60 -7.39 -8.57
CA SER A 62 1.94 -7.02 -7.20
C SER A 62 1.37 -5.67 -6.84
N PHE A 63 0.94 -5.52 -5.60
CA PHE A 63 0.41 -4.27 -5.07
C PHE A 63 0.65 -4.25 -3.57
N SER A 64 1.49 -3.34 -3.08
CA SER A 64 1.91 -3.36 -1.68
C SER A 64 2.16 -1.96 -1.15
N ALA A 65 1.71 -1.69 0.07
CA ALA A 65 2.14 -0.52 0.82
C ALA A 65 3.57 -0.71 1.32
N PHE A 66 4.33 0.37 1.36
CA PHE A 66 5.69 0.38 1.89
C PHE A 66 5.93 1.63 2.74
N SER A 67 6.90 1.51 3.66
CA SER A 67 7.43 2.65 4.40
C SER A 67 8.96 2.57 4.43
N THR A 68 9.62 3.72 4.44
CA THR A 68 11.07 3.83 4.69
C THR A 68 11.29 5.02 5.59
N ILE A 69 11.71 4.78 6.83
CA ILE A 69 11.81 5.81 7.86
C ILE A 69 13.29 6.00 8.21
N CYS A 70 13.77 7.22 8.03
CA CYS A 70 15.10 7.70 8.43
C CYS A 70 14.97 8.57 9.70
N ASN A 71 16.08 9.07 10.24
CA ASN A 71 16.04 9.81 11.52
C ASN A 71 15.17 11.08 11.47
N HIS A 72 15.17 11.81 10.36
CA HIS A 72 14.53 13.13 10.24
C HIS A 72 13.43 13.21 9.19
N THR A 73 13.22 12.15 8.41
CA THR A 73 12.20 12.08 7.37
C THR A 73 11.86 10.62 7.09
N GLY A 74 10.76 10.38 6.40
CA GLY A 74 10.41 9.07 5.90
C GLY A 74 9.55 9.18 4.65
N LEU A 75 9.34 8.07 3.99
CA LEU A 75 8.42 7.93 2.86
C LEU A 75 7.42 6.83 3.17
N PHE A 76 6.18 7.06 2.78
CA PHE A 76 5.12 6.06 2.79
C PHE A 76 4.39 6.08 1.46
N GLY A 77 4.05 4.91 0.95
CA GLY A 77 3.46 4.82 -0.37
C GLY A 77 2.97 3.45 -0.74
N ILE A 78 2.54 3.34 -1.99
CA ILE A 78 2.17 2.09 -2.64
C ILE A 78 3.14 1.86 -3.79
N GLN A 79 3.68 0.65 -3.88
CA GLN A 79 4.40 0.15 -5.04
C GLN A 79 3.55 -0.93 -5.74
N ALA A 80 3.56 -0.93 -7.06
CA ALA A 80 2.76 -1.86 -7.83
C ALA A 80 3.43 -2.27 -9.14
N THR A 81 3.04 -3.47 -9.59
CA THR A 81 3.43 -4.07 -10.87
C THR A 81 2.17 -4.53 -11.57
N THR A 82 1.99 -4.10 -12.82
CA THR A 82 0.81 -4.45 -13.63
C THR A 82 1.14 -4.68 -15.11
N GLY A 83 0.16 -5.19 -15.87
CA GLY A 83 0.16 -5.16 -17.34
C GLY A 83 0.28 -3.72 -17.86
N SER A 84 1.03 -3.51 -18.94
CA SER A 84 1.33 -2.16 -19.41
C SER A 84 0.10 -1.42 -19.96
N ASP A 85 -0.88 -2.17 -20.43
CA ASP A 85 -2.22 -1.74 -20.85
C ASP A 85 -3.13 -1.34 -19.67
N PHE A 86 -2.84 -1.80 -18.46
CA PHE A 86 -3.64 -1.53 -17.25
C PHE A 86 -2.99 -0.49 -16.32
N ALA A 87 -1.84 0.09 -16.70
CA ALA A 87 -1.06 0.98 -15.85
C ALA A 87 -1.84 2.20 -15.32
N ILE A 88 -2.60 2.88 -16.19
CA ILE A 88 -3.38 4.06 -15.80
C ILE A 88 -4.45 3.68 -14.76
N ASN A 89 -5.18 2.58 -14.99
CA ASN A 89 -6.19 2.09 -14.05
C ASN A 89 -5.56 1.68 -12.72
N ALA A 90 -4.39 1.04 -12.73
CA ALA A 90 -3.69 0.65 -11.51
C ALA A 90 -3.23 1.88 -10.69
N ILE A 91 -2.81 2.96 -11.36
CA ILE A 91 -2.48 4.24 -10.70
C ILE A 91 -3.74 4.84 -10.07
N ASP A 92 -4.87 4.89 -10.79
CA ASP A 92 -6.14 5.37 -10.25
C ASP A 92 -6.61 4.57 -9.03
N ILE A 93 -6.45 3.25 -9.05
CA ILE A 93 -6.74 2.37 -7.91
C ILE A 93 -5.84 2.72 -6.71
N ALA A 94 -4.54 2.92 -6.92
CA ALA A 94 -3.62 3.32 -5.87
C ALA A 94 -4.00 4.67 -5.24
N VAL A 95 -4.35 5.66 -6.07
CA VAL A 95 -4.82 6.97 -5.61
C VAL A 95 -6.10 6.83 -4.79
N ARG A 96 -7.07 6.04 -5.24
CA ARG A 96 -8.33 5.80 -4.51
C ARG A 96 -8.10 5.13 -3.16
N GLU A 97 -7.24 4.13 -3.07
CA GLU A 97 -6.93 3.47 -1.79
C GLU A 97 -6.20 4.40 -0.82
N LEU A 98 -5.31 5.26 -1.31
CA LEU A 98 -4.64 6.30 -0.50
C LEU A 98 -5.63 7.35 0.02
N ILE A 99 -6.58 7.81 -0.81
CA ILE A 99 -7.63 8.74 -0.38
C ILE A 99 -8.57 8.08 0.64
N ALA A 100 -8.98 6.84 0.38
CA ALA A 100 -9.92 6.12 1.22
C ALA A 100 -9.34 5.70 2.58
N VAL A 101 -8.02 5.72 2.77
CA VAL A 101 -7.42 5.56 4.11
C VAL A 101 -7.21 6.89 4.82
N ALA A 102 -7.07 7.98 4.07
CA ALA A 102 -6.98 9.34 4.61
C ALA A 102 -8.36 9.91 5.03
N THR A 103 -9.45 9.42 4.45
CA THR A 103 -10.81 9.92 4.68
C THR A 103 -11.52 9.12 5.77
N PRO A 104 -11.89 9.73 6.91
CA PRO A 104 -12.65 9.04 7.96
C PRO A 104 -14.01 8.57 7.45
N GLY A 105 -14.35 7.29 7.69
CA GLY A 105 -15.68 6.74 7.41
C GLY A 105 -15.86 6.03 6.06
N GLU A 106 -14.92 6.14 5.10
CA GLU A 106 -15.01 5.49 3.78
C GLU A 106 -14.45 4.05 3.72
N GLY A 107 -14.36 3.37 4.87
CA GLY A 107 -13.80 2.01 4.99
C GLY A 107 -14.81 0.87 5.12
N LEU A 108 -16.12 1.15 5.06
CA LEU A 108 -17.20 0.25 5.47
C LEU A 108 -18.19 -0.16 4.36
N LEU A 109 -17.88 0.14 3.09
CA LEU A 109 -18.69 -0.27 1.94
C LEU A 109 -17.90 -1.23 1.04
#